data_AF-A0AA87LMV9-F1
#
_entry.id   AF-A0AA87LMV9-F1
#
_cell.length_a   1.000
_cell.length_b   1.000
_cell.length_c   1.000
_cell.angle_alpha   90.00
_cell.angle_beta   90.00
_cell.angle_gamma   90.00
#
_symmetry.space_group_name_H-M   'P 1'
#
loop_
_entity.id
_entity.type
_entity.pdbx_description
1 polymer ?
#
loop_
_entity_poly.entity_id
_entity_poly.type
_entity_poly.pdbx_seq_one_letter_code
_entity_poly.pdbx_strand_id
1 'polypeptide(L)'
;MAESSIGVVYIEVAPSGKDFGKKLEGDIIQAVDNAAKTGGTSILGKFGGAFGKIGKIGLGAIGTIAGGITALAAKGGFQRALAIENAQAKLKGLGHDAKSVSEIMNNALASVKGTAFGLGDAATVAATLSAAGIKSGDQMTNVLKTVADTAQISGRSLTDIGTIFSSVAARGKLQGDDMLQLMSSGVPVLQLLAKHLGKTSEEVSDMVSKGQIDFQTFADSMQEGLGGAALAAG
;
A
#
# COMPACT_ATOMS: atom_id res chain seq x y z
N MET A 1 -44.89 4.01 -24.24
CA MET A 1 -44.71 5.47 -24.00
C MET A 1 -43.47 5.62 -23.15
N ALA A 2 -42.49 6.43 -23.60
CA ALA A 2 -41.20 6.62 -22.94
C ALA A 2 -41.21 7.97 -22.21
N GLU A 3 -40.81 8.00 -20.93
CA GLU A 3 -40.59 9.24 -20.18
C GLU A 3 -39.13 9.67 -20.29
N SER A 4 -38.91 10.92 -20.69
CA SER A 4 -37.61 11.58 -20.78
C SER A 4 -37.17 12.13 -19.43
N SER A 5 -35.91 11.88 -19.05
CA SER A 5 -35.25 12.47 -17.89
C SER A 5 -34.83 13.91 -18.17
N ILE A 6 -35.30 14.86 -17.36
CA ILE A 6 -34.84 16.26 -17.34
C ILE A 6 -33.73 16.41 -16.28
N GLY A 7 -32.58 16.95 -16.69
CA GLY A 7 -31.35 17.02 -15.89
C GLY A 7 -31.39 18.00 -14.71
N VAL A 8 -30.47 17.80 -13.75
CA VAL A 8 -30.29 18.61 -12.53
C VAL A 8 -29.15 19.61 -12.69
N VAL A 9 -29.36 20.85 -12.24
CA VAL A 9 -28.36 21.93 -12.19
C VAL A 9 -28.06 22.27 -10.74
N TYR A 10 -26.78 22.43 -10.39
CA TYR A 10 -26.34 22.93 -9.10
C TYR A 10 -25.81 24.36 -9.25
N ILE A 11 -26.24 25.26 -8.35
CA ILE A 11 -25.74 26.63 -8.25
C ILE A 11 -24.93 26.73 -6.96
N GLU A 12 -23.68 27.11 -7.08
CA GLU A 12 -22.80 27.36 -5.93
C GLU A 12 -22.78 28.87 -5.64
N VAL A 13 -23.13 29.25 -4.41
CA VAL A 13 -23.14 30.64 -3.94
C VAL A 13 -22.02 30.84 -2.93
N ALA A 14 -20.97 31.57 -3.32
CA ALA A 14 -19.90 31.97 -2.41
C ALA A 14 -20.15 33.41 -1.90
N PRO A 15 -20.27 33.65 -0.59
CA PRO A 15 -20.36 35.00 -0.05
C PRO A 15 -19.00 35.69 -0.11
N SER A 16 -18.91 36.85 -0.76
CA SER A 16 -17.70 37.68 -0.78
C SER A 16 -17.95 39.01 -0.05
N GLY A 17 -17.37 39.15 1.14
CA GLY A 17 -17.40 40.38 1.93
C GLY A 17 -15.99 40.72 2.43
N LYS A 18 -15.56 41.99 2.29
CA LYS A 18 -14.22 42.48 2.64
C LYS A 18 -13.79 42.23 4.10
N ASP A 19 -14.75 42.05 5.00
CA ASP A 19 -14.51 41.81 6.44
C ASP A 19 -14.72 40.35 6.87
N PHE A 20 -15.02 39.45 5.93
CA PHE A 20 -15.19 38.02 6.24
C PHE A 20 -13.87 37.41 6.73
N GLY A 21 -12.74 37.76 6.11
CA GLY A 21 -11.42 37.24 6.49
C GLY A 21 -11.02 37.61 7.92
N LYS A 22 -11.29 38.85 8.37
CA LYS A 22 -10.89 39.30 9.72
C LYS A 22 -11.76 38.74 10.83
N LYS A 23 -13.06 38.53 10.58
CA LYS A 23 -13.95 37.84 11.53
C LYS A 23 -13.66 36.34 11.59
N LEU A 24 -13.38 35.73 10.43
CA LEU A 24 -13.02 34.32 10.34
C LEU A 24 -11.67 34.03 11.04
N GLU A 25 -10.68 34.91 10.89
CA GLU A 25 -9.37 34.76 11.55
C GLU A 25 -9.47 34.94 13.08
N GLY A 26 -10.28 35.90 13.54
CA GLY A 26 -10.60 36.08 14.97
C GLY A 26 -11.32 34.87 15.58
N ASP A 27 -12.36 34.37 14.91
CA ASP A 27 -13.15 33.22 15.38
C ASP A 27 -12.37 31.90 15.30
N ILE A 28 -11.48 31.73 14.31
CA ILE A 28 -10.62 30.55 14.18
C ILE A 28 -9.54 30.54 15.26
N ILE A 29 -8.88 31.68 15.52
CA ILE A 29 -7.83 31.74 16.55
C ILE A 29 -8.46 31.53 17.93
N GLN A 30 -9.63 32.11 18.23
CA GLN A 30 -10.34 31.86 19.48
C GLN A 30 -10.88 30.42 19.61
N ALA A 31 -11.32 29.82 18.50
CA ALA A 31 -11.74 28.42 18.47
C ALA A 31 -10.54 27.45 18.64
N VAL A 32 -9.38 27.79 18.09
CA VAL A 32 -8.12 27.05 18.27
C VAL A 32 -7.60 27.17 19.69
N ASP A 33 -7.65 28.37 20.30
CA ASP A 33 -7.17 28.58 21.67
C ASP A 33 -8.08 27.92 22.72
N ASN A 34 -9.40 27.89 22.47
CA ASN A 34 -10.36 27.16 23.30
C ASN A 34 -10.30 25.63 23.07
N ALA A 35 -9.98 25.18 21.86
CA ALA A 35 -9.74 23.77 21.56
C ALA A 35 -8.39 23.25 22.12
N ALA A 36 -7.38 24.12 22.21
CA ALA A 36 -6.08 23.82 22.81
C ALA A 36 -6.15 23.72 24.34
N LYS A 37 -7.03 24.50 24.98
CA LYS A 37 -7.25 24.46 26.45
C LYS A 37 -8.23 23.37 26.90
N THR A 38 -9.01 22.78 25.99
CA THR A 38 -10.09 21.83 26.34
C THR A 38 -10.06 20.52 25.54
N GLY A 39 -8.87 19.94 25.34
CA GLY A 39 -8.71 18.50 25.00
C GLY A 39 -9.71 17.93 23.99
N GLY A 40 -9.61 18.35 22.73
CA GLY A 40 -10.20 17.75 21.51
C GLY A 40 -11.45 16.84 21.64
N THR A 41 -12.64 17.37 21.36
CA THR A 41 -13.84 16.52 21.09
C THR A 41 -14.87 17.10 20.09
N SER A 42 -14.64 18.23 19.41
CA SER A 42 -15.74 18.87 18.64
C SER A 42 -15.87 18.50 17.15
N ILE A 43 -14.90 17.81 16.54
CA ILE A 43 -15.03 17.36 15.13
C ILE A 43 -15.65 15.95 15.04
N LEU A 44 -15.47 15.10 16.06
CA LEU A 44 -16.06 13.76 16.12
C LEU A 44 -17.59 13.79 16.36
N GLY A 45 -18.13 14.80 17.03
CA GLY A 45 -19.57 14.92 17.28
C GLY A 45 -20.41 15.29 16.05
N LYS A 46 -19.82 15.90 15.02
CA LYS A 46 -20.56 16.32 13.80
C LYS A 46 -20.51 15.29 12.66
N PHE A 47 -19.55 14.35 12.67
CA PHE A 47 -19.53 13.22 11.73
C PHE A 47 -20.43 12.05 12.14
N GLY A 48 -20.84 11.97 13.42
CA GLY A 48 -21.71 10.90 13.94
C GLY A 48 -23.14 10.88 13.37
N GLY A 49 -23.62 11.97 12.79
CA GLY A 49 -24.99 12.05 12.24
C GLY A 49 -25.16 11.50 10.82
N ALA A 50 -24.11 11.51 10.00
CA ALA A 50 -24.18 11.12 8.59
C ALA A 50 -23.72 9.67 8.33
N PHE A 51 -22.96 9.07 9.23
CA PHE A 51 -22.50 7.68 9.13
C PHE A 51 -23.51 6.63 9.67
N GLY A 52 -24.57 7.06 10.37
CA GLY A 52 -25.49 6.17 11.08
C GLY A 52 -26.45 5.32 10.23
N LYS A 53 -26.48 5.49 8.90
CA LYS A 53 -27.46 4.79 8.04
C LYS A 53 -26.91 3.79 7.03
N ILE A 54 -25.59 3.61 6.92
CA ILE A 54 -24.98 2.62 5.97
C ILE A 54 -24.11 1.56 6.69
N GLY A 55 -24.03 1.58 8.03
CA GLY A 55 -23.10 0.75 8.81
C GLY A 55 -23.70 -0.41 9.61
N LYS A 56 -24.50 -1.30 9.01
CA LYS A 56 -25.00 -2.53 9.69
C LYS A 56 -24.30 -3.84 9.27
N ILE A 57 -23.25 -3.77 8.47
CA ILE A 57 -22.38 -4.93 8.20
C ILE A 57 -20.96 -4.53 8.62
N GLY A 58 -20.50 -4.99 9.79
CA GLY A 58 -19.06 -4.98 10.11
C GLY A 58 -18.57 -4.39 11.44
N LEU A 59 -19.42 -4.19 12.47
CA LEU A 59 -18.96 -3.67 13.78
C LEU A 59 -18.77 -4.76 14.85
N GLY A 60 -17.95 -5.78 14.55
CA GLY A 60 -17.71 -6.91 15.47
C GLY A 60 -16.25 -7.27 15.79
N ALA A 61 -15.24 -6.73 15.10
CA ALA A 61 -13.85 -7.19 15.26
C ALA A 61 -12.78 -6.10 15.00
N ILE A 62 -12.99 -4.90 15.54
CA ILE A 62 -11.94 -3.87 15.64
C ILE A 62 -12.01 -3.27 17.04
N GLY A 63 -11.65 -4.07 18.04
CA GLY A 63 -11.45 -3.60 19.40
C GLY A 63 -9.99 -3.23 19.60
N THR A 64 -9.77 -2.06 20.22
CA THR A 64 -8.55 -1.55 20.89
C THR A 64 -7.57 -0.59 20.20
N ILE A 65 -8.05 0.38 19.42
CA ILE A 65 -7.36 1.70 19.33
C ILE A 65 -8.36 2.85 19.54
N ALA A 66 -9.02 2.85 20.70
CA ALA A 66 -9.77 4.00 21.20
C ALA A 66 -9.31 4.25 22.63
N GLY A 67 -8.23 5.02 22.80
CA GLY A 67 -7.72 5.34 24.14
C GLY A 67 -6.32 5.94 24.28
N GLY A 68 -5.74 6.61 23.27
CA GLY A 68 -4.38 7.15 23.42
C GLY A 68 -3.90 8.06 22.30
N ILE A 69 -4.60 9.16 22.05
CA ILE A 69 -4.13 10.24 21.17
C ILE A 69 -3.74 11.46 22.01
N THR A 70 -2.66 11.36 22.80
CA THR A 70 -2.07 12.57 23.42
C THR A 70 -0.56 12.53 23.64
N ALA A 71 0.17 11.45 23.33
CA ALA A 71 1.62 11.49 23.47
C ALA A 71 2.33 10.54 22.50
N LEU A 72 2.60 11.00 21.28
CA LEU A 72 3.82 10.59 20.56
C LEU A 72 4.10 11.54 19.38
N ALA A 73 4.85 12.59 19.69
CA ALA A 73 5.48 13.47 18.71
C ALA A 73 6.68 12.78 18.05
N ALA A 74 6.41 11.73 17.26
CA ALA A 74 7.38 11.13 16.35
C ALA A 74 6.70 10.92 14.99
N LYS A 75 6.90 11.86 14.07
CA LYS A 75 6.26 11.93 12.74
C LYS A 75 6.26 10.60 11.96
N GLY A 76 7.26 9.72 12.19
CA GLY A 76 7.35 8.39 11.56
C GLY A 76 6.52 7.28 12.21
N GLY A 77 6.27 7.32 13.53
CA GLY A 77 5.54 6.26 14.23
C GLY A 77 4.05 6.25 13.89
N PHE A 78 3.44 7.44 13.80
CA PHE A 78 2.04 7.61 13.41
C PHE A 78 1.79 7.19 11.96
N GLN A 79 2.63 7.63 11.03
CA GLN A 79 2.51 7.25 9.61
C GLN A 79 2.66 5.74 9.41
N ARG A 80 3.57 5.10 10.15
CA ARG A 80 3.71 3.65 10.12
C ARG A 80 2.48 2.93 10.66
N ALA A 81 1.92 3.40 11.77
CA ALA A 81 0.70 2.84 12.35
C ALA A 81 -0.48 2.98 11.38
N LEU A 82 -0.64 4.16 10.75
CA LEU A 82 -1.66 4.37 9.72
C LEU A 82 -1.46 3.47 8.49
N ALA A 83 -0.22 3.28 8.03
CA ALA A 83 0.06 2.38 6.91
C ALA A 83 -0.32 0.93 7.23
N ILE A 84 -0.02 0.47 8.45
CA ILE A 84 -0.40 -0.86 8.94
C ILE A 84 -1.93 -0.98 9.04
N GLU A 85 -2.60 0.01 9.62
CA GLU A 85 -4.06 0.02 9.75
C GLU A 85 -4.75 0.01 8.38
N ASN A 86 -4.28 0.85 7.45
CA ASN A 86 -4.77 0.89 6.08
C ASN A 86 -4.56 -0.45 5.36
N ALA A 87 -3.40 -1.09 5.52
CA ALA A 87 -3.13 -2.40 4.94
C ALA A 87 -4.07 -3.48 5.52
N GLN A 88 -4.29 -3.49 6.84
CA GLN A 88 -5.24 -4.40 7.49
C GLN A 88 -6.67 -4.15 7.03
N ALA A 89 -7.09 -2.88 6.91
CA ALA A 89 -8.40 -2.52 6.40
C ALA A 89 -8.59 -2.97 4.95
N LYS A 90 -7.57 -2.80 4.10
CA LYS A 90 -7.56 -3.28 2.71
C LYS A 90 -7.71 -4.80 2.65
N LEU A 91 -6.95 -5.55 3.44
CA LEU A 91 -7.05 -7.01 3.52
C LEU A 91 -8.45 -7.46 3.99
N LYS A 92 -9.00 -6.83 5.02
CA LYS A 92 -10.38 -7.10 5.47
C LYS A 92 -11.40 -6.80 4.37
N GLY A 93 -11.23 -5.69 3.66
CA GLY A 93 -12.07 -5.32 2.50
C GLY A 93 -12.00 -6.32 1.34
N LEU A 94 -10.87 -7.03 1.20
CA LEU A 94 -10.68 -8.12 0.24
C LEU A 94 -11.24 -9.47 0.73
N GLY A 95 -11.89 -9.51 1.90
CA GLY A 95 -12.52 -10.69 2.46
C GLY A 95 -11.63 -11.54 3.37
N HIS A 96 -10.44 -11.06 3.74
CA HIS A 96 -9.60 -11.77 4.71
C HIS A 96 -10.17 -11.67 6.13
N ASP A 97 -10.18 -12.79 6.85
CA ASP A 97 -10.50 -12.83 8.27
C ASP A 97 -9.34 -12.31 9.13
N ALA A 98 -9.58 -12.15 10.44
CA ALA A 98 -8.57 -11.64 11.35
C ALA A 98 -7.30 -12.52 11.42
N LYS A 99 -7.43 -13.84 11.23
CA LYS A 99 -6.30 -14.77 11.29
C LYS A 99 -5.42 -14.63 10.05
N SER A 100 -6.04 -14.61 8.87
CA SER A 100 -5.35 -14.42 7.59
C SER A 100 -4.71 -13.04 7.50
N VAL A 101 -5.40 -11.98 7.98
CA VAL A 101 -4.80 -10.65 8.10
C VAL A 101 -3.56 -10.69 8.99
N SER A 102 -3.64 -11.30 10.18
CA SER A 102 -2.52 -11.42 11.10
C SER A 102 -1.34 -12.18 10.49
N GLU A 103 -1.62 -13.27 9.78
CA GLU A 103 -0.61 -14.06 9.07
C GLU A 103 0.12 -13.23 8.01
N ILE A 104 -0.61 -12.52 7.13
CA ILE A 104 -0.01 -11.67 6.09
C ILE A 104 0.84 -10.56 6.73
N MET A 105 0.39 -9.96 7.83
CA MET A 105 1.16 -8.97 8.56
C MET A 105 2.44 -9.55 9.17
N ASN A 106 2.41 -10.78 9.64
CA ASN A 106 3.59 -11.50 10.11
C ASN A 106 4.55 -11.82 8.96
N ASN A 107 4.03 -12.19 7.78
CA ASN A 107 4.86 -12.39 6.58
C ASN A 107 5.55 -11.08 6.18
N ALA A 108 4.83 -9.96 6.21
CA ALA A 108 5.39 -8.63 5.98
C ALA A 108 6.52 -8.32 6.97
N LEU A 109 6.29 -8.51 8.26
CA LEU A 109 7.32 -8.31 9.28
C LEU A 109 8.54 -9.21 9.06
N ALA A 110 8.33 -10.50 8.80
CA ALA A 110 9.40 -11.46 8.58
C ALA A 110 10.25 -11.13 7.34
N SER A 111 9.64 -10.54 6.31
CA SER A 111 10.32 -10.20 5.07
C SER A 111 11.29 -9.02 5.19
N VAL A 112 10.97 -8.03 6.03
CA VAL A 112 11.79 -6.81 6.18
C VAL A 112 12.59 -6.76 7.48
N LYS A 113 12.42 -7.75 8.36
CA LYS A 113 13.18 -7.83 9.62
C LYS A 113 14.68 -7.86 9.35
N GLY A 114 15.40 -6.89 9.90
CA GLY A 114 16.85 -6.76 9.73
C GLY A 114 17.26 -6.01 8.46
N THR A 115 16.31 -5.45 7.71
CA THR A 115 16.58 -4.58 6.56
C THR A 115 16.30 -3.11 6.92
N ALA A 116 16.65 -2.19 6.03
CA ALA A 116 16.31 -0.77 6.17
C ALA A 116 14.82 -0.44 5.95
N PHE A 117 14.01 -1.42 5.49
CA PHE A 117 12.60 -1.19 5.14
C PHE A 117 11.64 -1.30 6.33
N GLY A 118 10.61 -0.45 6.33
CA GLY A 118 9.61 -0.41 7.39
C GLY A 118 8.49 -1.43 7.23
N LEU A 119 7.96 -1.93 8.36
CA LEU A 119 6.78 -2.80 8.37
C LEU A 119 5.55 -2.18 7.67
N GLY A 120 5.37 -0.86 7.75
CA GLY A 120 4.22 -0.19 7.11
C GLY A 120 4.24 -0.32 5.59
N ASP A 121 5.41 -0.15 4.98
CA ASP A 121 5.59 -0.32 3.54
C ASP A 121 5.45 -1.79 3.16
N ALA A 122 6.05 -2.69 3.94
CA ALA A 122 5.94 -4.13 3.74
C ALA A 122 4.49 -4.62 3.82
N ALA A 123 3.72 -4.11 4.78
CA ALA A 123 2.30 -4.40 4.94
C ALA A 123 1.47 -3.91 3.75
N THR A 124 1.78 -2.71 3.25
CA THR A 124 1.12 -2.13 2.07
C THR A 124 1.38 -2.99 0.83
N VAL A 125 2.63 -3.43 0.63
CA VAL A 125 2.99 -4.34 -0.47
C VAL A 125 2.30 -5.70 -0.28
N ALA A 126 2.34 -6.27 0.92
CA ALA A 126 1.72 -7.56 1.22
C ALA A 126 0.21 -7.55 0.94
N ALA A 127 -0.50 -6.48 1.31
CA ALA A 127 -1.91 -6.32 0.99
C ALA A 127 -2.18 -6.25 -0.52
N THR A 128 -1.27 -5.65 -1.28
CA THR A 128 -1.38 -5.52 -2.74
C THR A 128 -1.03 -6.83 -3.45
N LEU A 129 -0.02 -7.56 -2.97
CA LEU A 129 0.31 -8.91 -3.45
C LEU A 129 -0.80 -9.92 -3.13
N SER A 130 -1.41 -9.83 -1.95
CA SER A 130 -2.57 -10.66 -1.57
C SER A 130 -3.74 -10.43 -2.52
N ALA A 131 -4.01 -9.17 -2.87
CA ALA A 131 -5.02 -8.83 -3.88
C ALA A 131 -4.70 -9.40 -5.27
N ALA A 132 -3.41 -9.54 -5.60
CA ALA A 132 -2.93 -10.20 -6.82
C ALA A 132 -2.89 -11.74 -6.72
N GLY A 133 -3.39 -12.33 -5.63
CA GLY A 133 -3.52 -13.77 -5.46
C GLY A 133 -2.30 -14.48 -4.86
N ILE A 134 -1.30 -13.74 -4.36
CA ILE A 134 -0.17 -14.34 -3.63
C ILE A 134 -0.65 -14.86 -2.28
N LYS A 135 -0.41 -16.15 -2.00
CA LYS A 135 -0.86 -16.80 -0.77
C LYS A 135 -0.01 -16.37 0.42
N SER A 136 -0.62 -16.26 1.60
CA SER A 136 0.07 -16.07 2.88
C SER A 136 1.05 -17.22 3.19
N GLY A 137 1.89 -17.04 4.19
CA GLY A 137 2.92 -18.00 4.57
C GLY A 137 4.22 -17.81 3.80
N ASP A 138 4.88 -18.92 3.44
CA ASP A 138 6.21 -18.89 2.84
C ASP A 138 6.23 -18.20 1.48
N GLN A 139 5.19 -18.38 0.67
CA GLN A 139 5.09 -17.72 -0.65
C GLN A 139 5.10 -16.20 -0.51
N MET A 140 4.20 -15.63 0.31
CA MET A 140 4.16 -14.19 0.59
C MET A 140 5.51 -13.71 1.14
N THR A 141 6.08 -14.44 2.10
CA THR A 141 7.35 -14.04 2.75
C THR A 141 8.49 -13.99 1.74
N ASN A 142 8.62 -15.00 0.89
CA ASN A 142 9.67 -15.08 -0.13
C ASN A 142 9.50 -13.98 -1.18
N VAL A 143 8.29 -13.79 -1.71
CA VAL A 143 8.03 -12.71 -2.68
C VAL A 143 8.35 -11.34 -2.07
N LEU A 144 7.94 -11.08 -0.82
CA LEU A 144 8.23 -9.81 -0.16
C LEU A 144 9.73 -9.60 0.09
N LYS A 145 10.49 -10.65 0.42
CA LYS A 145 11.96 -10.58 0.50
C LYS A 145 12.56 -10.24 -0.85
N THR A 146 12.12 -10.89 -1.92
CA THR A 146 12.58 -10.60 -3.29
C THR A 146 12.25 -9.16 -3.69
N VAL A 147 11.08 -8.65 -3.30
CA VAL A 147 10.71 -7.24 -3.50
C VAL A 147 11.66 -6.31 -2.73
N ALA A 148 11.99 -6.64 -1.47
CA ALA A 148 12.93 -5.87 -0.67
C ALA A 148 14.35 -5.88 -1.27
N ASP A 149 14.84 -7.05 -1.67
CA ASP A 149 16.14 -7.21 -2.32
C ASP A 149 16.21 -6.44 -3.64
N THR A 150 15.14 -6.50 -4.44
CA THR A 150 15.04 -5.73 -5.68
C THR A 150 14.95 -4.23 -5.42
N ALA A 151 14.23 -3.79 -4.39
CA ALA A 151 14.18 -2.39 -3.97
C ALA A 151 15.55 -1.88 -3.54
N GLN A 152 16.30 -2.68 -2.78
CA GLN A 152 17.65 -2.34 -2.35
C GLN A 152 18.61 -2.16 -3.53
N ILE A 153 18.57 -3.07 -4.53
CA ILE A 153 19.44 -3.00 -5.71
C ILE A 153 19.05 -1.86 -6.64
N SER A 154 17.74 -1.62 -6.80
CA SER A 154 17.24 -0.57 -7.68
C SER A 154 17.31 0.84 -7.10
N GLY A 155 17.54 0.97 -5.78
CA GLY A 155 17.44 2.24 -5.06
C GLY A 155 16.03 2.82 -5.01
N ARG A 156 15.01 2.03 -5.37
CA ARG A 156 13.60 2.45 -5.33
C ARG A 156 12.93 2.07 -4.03
N SER A 157 11.76 2.67 -3.78
CA SER A 157 10.96 2.36 -2.61
C SER A 157 10.45 0.92 -2.66
N LEU A 158 10.21 0.32 -1.49
CA LEU A 158 9.61 -1.01 -1.39
C LEU A 158 8.23 -1.06 -2.05
N THR A 159 7.44 0.01 -1.90
CA THR A 159 6.11 0.11 -2.49
C THR A 159 6.14 0.17 -4.01
N ASP A 160 7.11 0.88 -4.60
CA ASP A 160 7.27 0.99 -6.06
C ASP A 160 7.55 -0.38 -6.68
N ILE A 161 8.52 -1.11 -6.14
CA ILE A 161 8.87 -2.45 -6.62
C ILE A 161 7.72 -3.42 -6.34
N GLY A 162 7.07 -3.31 -5.18
CA GLY A 162 5.90 -4.08 -4.84
C GLY A 162 4.75 -3.92 -5.83
N THR A 163 4.53 -2.71 -6.37
CA THR A 163 3.55 -2.47 -7.44
C THR A 163 3.92 -3.21 -8.72
N ILE A 164 5.19 -3.21 -9.11
CA ILE A 164 5.63 -3.95 -10.31
C ILE A 164 5.40 -5.45 -10.12
N PHE A 165 5.85 -6.02 -9.00
CA PHE A 165 5.66 -7.45 -8.69
C PHE A 165 4.18 -7.83 -8.62
N SER A 166 3.34 -6.98 -8.02
CA SER A 166 1.89 -7.19 -7.99
C SER A 166 1.27 -7.14 -9.38
N SER A 167 1.74 -6.25 -10.27
CA SER A 167 1.30 -6.17 -11.67
C SER A 167 1.62 -7.47 -12.43
N VAL A 168 2.84 -8.01 -12.24
CA VAL A 168 3.25 -9.30 -12.81
C VAL A 168 2.40 -10.45 -12.24
N ALA A 169 2.20 -10.48 -10.91
CA ALA A 169 1.40 -11.50 -10.23
C ALA A 169 -0.06 -11.50 -10.71
N ALA A 170 -0.69 -10.33 -10.80
CA ALA A 170 -2.08 -10.18 -11.22
C ALA A 170 -2.30 -10.63 -12.67
N ARG A 171 -1.29 -10.45 -13.54
CA ARG A 171 -1.30 -10.97 -14.91
C ARG A 171 -0.88 -12.43 -15.04
N GLY A 172 -0.26 -12.98 -14.00
CA GLY A 172 0.35 -14.31 -13.99
C GLY A 172 1.62 -14.43 -14.84
N LYS A 173 2.09 -13.35 -15.46
CA LYS A 173 3.25 -13.35 -16.36
C LYS A 173 3.96 -12.01 -16.44
N LEU A 174 5.27 -12.06 -16.64
CA LEU A 174 6.12 -10.89 -16.86
C LEU A 174 5.84 -10.31 -18.25
N GLN A 175 5.62 -8.99 -18.30
CA GLN A 175 5.48 -8.25 -19.54
C GLN A 175 6.68 -7.32 -19.76
N GLY A 176 6.88 -6.92 -21.02
CA GLY A 176 7.97 -6.04 -21.41
C GLY A 176 8.01 -4.73 -20.63
N ASP A 177 6.85 -4.16 -20.29
CA ASP A 177 6.78 -2.90 -19.55
C ASP A 177 7.30 -3.03 -18.11
N ASP A 178 6.98 -4.12 -17.39
CA ASP A 178 7.50 -4.35 -16.04
C ASP A 178 9.00 -4.61 -16.07
N MET A 179 9.42 -5.43 -17.04
CA MET A 179 10.82 -5.77 -17.25
C MET A 179 11.62 -4.48 -17.52
N LEU A 180 11.13 -3.62 -18.39
CA LEU A 180 11.76 -2.34 -18.70
C LEU A 180 11.76 -1.41 -17.49
N GLN A 181 10.69 -1.36 -16.69
CA GLN A 181 10.65 -0.58 -15.46
C GLN A 181 11.72 -1.02 -14.46
N LEU A 182 11.91 -2.32 -14.28
CA LEU A 182 12.96 -2.86 -13.40
C LEU A 182 14.35 -2.58 -13.96
N MET A 183 14.57 -2.84 -15.25
CA MET A 183 15.87 -2.62 -15.91
C MET A 183 16.28 -1.14 -15.95
N SER A 184 15.35 -0.24 -16.24
CA SER A 184 15.59 1.21 -16.15
C SER A 184 15.90 1.67 -14.71
N SER A 185 15.51 0.88 -13.72
CA SER A 185 15.87 1.07 -12.31
C SER A 185 17.18 0.36 -11.93
N GLY A 186 17.97 -0.13 -12.90
CA GLY A 186 19.27 -0.77 -12.66
C GLY A 186 19.21 -2.27 -12.33
N VAL A 187 18.03 -2.90 -12.40
CA VAL A 187 17.87 -4.32 -12.10
C VAL A 187 18.20 -5.18 -13.33
N PRO A 188 19.14 -6.14 -13.27
CA PRO A 188 19.59 -6.91 -14.44
C PRO A 188 18.64 -8.07 -14.80
N VAL A 189 17.34 -7.78 -15.01
CA VAL A 189 16.27 -8.79 -15.14
C VAL A 189 16.56 -9.84 -16.22
N LEU A 190 17.00 -9.42 -17.42
CA LEU A 190 17.32 -10.34 -18.50
C LEU A 190 18.46 -11.28 -18.15
N GLN A 191 19.46 -10.81 -17.41
CA GLN A 191 20.60 -11.64 -17.01
C GLN A 191 20.20 -12.65 -15.94
N LEU A 192 19.36 -12.24 -14.98
CA LEU A 192 18.86 -13.13 -13.94
C LEU A 192 18.00 -14.24 -14.51
N LEU A 193 17.06 -13.89 -15.39
CA LEU A 193 16.23 -14.86 -16.11
C LEU A 193 17.06 -15.76 -17.03
N ALA A 194 18.03 -15.21 -17.75
CA ALA A 194 18.93 -15.98 -18.62
C ALA A 194 19.71 -17.04 -17.84
N LYS A 195 20.25 -16.67 -16.69
CA LYS A 195 20.95 -17.58 -15.79
C LYS A 195 20.01 -18.66 -15.26
N HIS A 196 18.83 -18.28 -14.77
CA HIS A 196 17.85 -19.20 -14.19
C HIS A 196 17.32 -20.21 -15.22
N LEU A 197 17.10 -19.78 -16.46
CA LEU A 197 16.54 -20.59 -17.54
C LEU A 197 17.60 -21.32 -18.39
N GLY A 198 18.89 -21.02 -18.18
CA GLY A 198 19.98 -21.54 -19.01
C GLY A 198 19.90 -21.07 -20.48
N LYS A 199 19.47 -19.82 -20.70
CA LYS A 199 19.19 -19.22 -22.01
C LYS A 199 20.00 -17.96 -22.26
N THR A 200 20.08 -17.50 -23.50
CA THR A 200 20.65 -16.18 -23.80
C THR A 200 19.66 -15.06 -23.44
N SER A 201 20.17 -13.84 -23.24
CA SER A 201 19.29 -12.68 -22.98
C SER A 201 18.35 -12.39 -24.15
N GLU A 202 18.73 -12.73 -25.39
CA GLU A 202 17.88 -12.58 -26.57
C GLU A 202 16.72 -13.58 -26.55
N GLU A 203 16.98 -14.85 -26.22
CA GLU A 203 15.94 -15.86 -26.05
C GLU A 203 14.97 -15.46 -24.94
N VAL A 204 15.48 -14.99 -23.81
CA VAL A 204 14.64 -14.52 -22.69
C VAL A 204 13.80 -13.31 -23.10
N SER A 205 14.38 -12.34 -23.81
CA SER A 205 13.64 -11.17 -24.30
C SER A 205 12.48 -11.57 -25.22
N ASP A 206 12.69 -12.55 -26.09
CA ASP A 206 11.65 -13.13 -26.94
C ASP A 206 10.58 -13.86 -26.11
N MET A 207 10.98 -14.64 -25.11
CA MET A 207 10.05 -15.30 -24.18
C MET A 207 9.18 -14.31 -23.40
N VAL A 208 9.76 -13.19 -22.92
CA VAL A 208 9.00 -12.12 -22.25
C VAL A 208 8.02 -11.46 -23.22
N SER A 209 8.46 -11.18 -24.45
CA SER A 209 7.60 -10.59 -25.49
C SER A 209 6.41 -11.50 -25.83
N LYS A 210 6.62 -12.83 -25.78
CA LYS A 210 5.57 -13.84 -25.97
C LYS A 210 4.75 -14.11 -24.70
N GLY A 211 5.11 -13.52 -23.56
CA GLY A 211 4.45 -13.72 -22.28
C GLY A 211 4.62 -15.14 -21.72
N GLN A 212 5.75 -15.78 -21.99
CA GLN A 212 6.07 -17.15 -21.59
C GLN A 212 6.78 -17.24 -20.23
N ILE A 213 7.12 -16.11 -19.63
CA ILE A 213 7.71 -16.05 -18.30
C ILE A 213 6.59 -15.83 -17.29
N ASP A 214 6.21 -16.88 -16.57
CA ASP A 214 5.21 -16.77 -15.51
C ASP A 214 5.74 -16.03 -14.28
N PHE A 215 4.84 -15.64 -13.38
CA PHE A 215 5.21 -14.92 -12.16
C PHE A 215 6.21 -15.70 -11.29
N GLN A 216 6.07 -17.03 -11.21
CA GLN A 216 6.91 -17.84 -10.33
C GLN A 216 8.35 -17.90 -10.85
N THR A 217 8.52 -18.17 -12.15
CA THR A 217 9.81 -18.13 -12.85
C THR A 217 10.47 -16.77 -12.70
N PHE A 218 9.70 -15.70 -12.87
CA PHE A 218 10.19 -14.35 -12.63
C PHE A 218 10.65 -14.17 -11.18
N ALA A 219 9.79 -14.42 -10.19
CA ALA A 219 10.10 -14.23 -8.78
C ALA A 219 11.30 -15.07 -8.32
N ASP A 220 11.41 -16.32 -8.77
CA ASP A 220 12.50 -17.23 -8.43
C ASP A 220 13.83 -16.76 -9.04
N SER A 221 13.82 -16.34 -10.31
CA SER A 221 15.03 -15.79 -10.95
C SER A 221 15.55 -14.53 -10.25
N MET A 222 14.63 -13.68 -9.78
CA MET A 222 14.95 -12.48 -9.01
C MET A 222 15.50 -12.84 -7.64
N GLN A 223 14.89 -13.82 -6.95
CA GLN A 223 15.34 -14.29 -5.64
C GLN A 223 16.72 -14.95 -5.70
N GLU A 224 16.97 -15.79 -6.72
CA GLU A 224 18.28 -16.44 -6.93
C GLU A 224 19.38 -15.41 -7.23
N GLY A 225 19.03 -14.37 -7.98
CA GLY A 225 19.97 -13.33 -8.41
C GLY A 225 20.30 -12.28 -7.37
N LEU A 226 19.30 -11.86 -6.59
CA LEU A 226 19.38 -10.70 -5.70
C LEU A 226 19.26 -11.05 -4.22
N GLY A 227 18.97 -12.31 -3.90
CA GLY A 227 18.65 -12.77 -2.55
C GLY A 227 19.64 -12.28 -1.48
N GLY A 228 19.12 -11.60 -0.46
CA GLY A 228 19.90 -11.11 0.68
C GLY A 228 20.50 -9.72 0.51
N ALA A 229 20.31 -9.05 -0.63
CA ALA A 229 20.77 -7.68 -0.84
C ALA A 229 20.21 -6.71 0.21
N ALA A 230 18.93 -6.79 0.54
CA ALA A 230 18.29 -5.92 1.53
C ALA A 230 18.79 -6.18 2.96
N LEU A 231 19.09 -7.44 3.28
CA LEU A 231 19.63 -7.83 4.58
C LEU A 231 21.07 -7.37 4.75
N ALA A 232 21.88 -7.42 3.68
CA ALA A 232 23.26 -6.97 3.71
C ALA A 232 23.41 -5.44 3.88
N ALA A 233 22.35 -4.68 3.55
CA ALA A 233 22.34 -3.22 3.62
C ALA A 233 21.72 -2.65 4.91
N GLY A 234 21.10 -3.49 5.75
CA GLY A 234 20.45 -3.11 7.02
C GLY A 234 21.36 -3.23 8.23
#